data_AF-A0A060BYL2-F1
#
_entry.id   AF-A0A060BYL2-F1
#
_cell.length_a   1.000
_cell.length_b   1.000
_cell.length_c   1.000
_cell.angle_alpha   90.00
_cell.angle_beta   90.00
_cell.angle_gamma   90.00
#
_symmetry.space_group_name_H-M   'P 1'
#
loop_
_entity.id
_entity.type
_entity.pdbx_description
1 polymer ?
#
loop_
_entity_poly.entity_id
_entity_poly.type
_entity_poly.pdbx_seq_one_letter_code
_entity_poly.pdbx_strand_id
1 'polypeptide(L)'
;NRVDATSNPQTNVYVSAYKGDDKVVIVAINKGTSATSQSFTVNNGTTSKVSRWVTSSGKNIASDSDIAVSNGSFTATLPAQSVTTFVGSLSSSSTTNDKIECEDMTLSGDYAGTISSPFSGVALYANGDSCSSTQYFAYDKHDFT
;
A
#
# COMPACT_ATOMS: atom_id res chain seq x y z
N ASN A 1 3.83 -11.78 2.27
CA ASN A 1 3.66 -12.85 1.26
C ASN A 1 4.50 -12.59 0.02
N ARG A 2 5.12 -13.63 -0.56
CA ARG A 2 5.79 -13.54 -1.88
C ARG A 2 4.74 -13.41 -2.98
N VAL A 3 5.03 -12.64 -4.02
CA VAL A 3 4.16 -12.46 -5.20
C VAL A 3 4.92 -12.76 -6.49
N ASP A 4 4.18 -12.92 -7.58
CA ASP A 4 4.76 -13.12 -8.90
C ASP A 4 5.56 -11.90 -9.35
N ALA A 5 6.72 -12.17 -9.94
CA ALA A 5 7.61 -11.19 -10.56
C ALA A 5 8.42 -11.87 -11.66
N THR A 6 8.81 -11.12 -12.69
CA THR A 6 9.78 -11.59 -13.69
C THR A 6 11.11 -11.85 -12.98
N SER A 7 11.46 -13.12 -12.79
CA SER A 7 12.58 -13.52 -11.92
C SER A 7 13.97 -13.20 -12.48
N ASN A 8 14.10 -13.08 -13.80
CA ASN A 8 15.35 -12.78 -14.50
C ASN A 8 15.08 -11.87 -15.72
N PRO A 9 14.79 -10.57 -15.52
CA PRO A 9 14.37 -9.66 -16.60
C PRO A 9 15.51 -9.28 -17.56
N GLN A 10 16.77 -9.36 -17.12
CA GLN A 10 17.95 -9.12 -17.93
C GLN A 10 19.06 -10.08 -17.50
N THR A 11 20.06 -10.30 -18.36
CA THR A 11 21.24 -11.13 -18.03
C THR A 11 21.90 -10.63 -16.73
N ASN A 12 22.13 -11.56 -15.80
CA ASN A 12 22.69 -11.30 -14.47
C ASN A 12 21.83 -10.46 -13.51
N VAL A 13 20.59 -10.13 -13.86
CA VAL A 13 19.65 -9.42 -12.98
C VAL A 13 18.60 -10.40 -12.49
N TYR A 14 18.49 -10.57 -11.17
CA TYR A 14 17.53 -11.47 -10.54
C TYR A 14 16.58 -10.67 -9.66
N VAL A 15 15.29 -10.99 -9.71
CA VAL A 15 14.25 -10.24 -9.01
C VAL A 15 13.33 -11.16 -8.22
N SER A 16 12.99 -10.75 -7.00
CA SER A 16 11.85 -11.28 -6.26
C SER A 16 10.99 -10.13 -5.74
N ALA A 17 9.71 -10.40 -5.52
CA ALA A 17 8.77 -9.42 -5.00
C ALA A 17 7.90 -10.00 -3.88
N TYR A 18 7.49 -9.12 -2.98
CA TYR A 18 6.70 -9.43 -1.80
C TYR A 18 5.66 -8.33 -1.59
N LYS A 19 4.54 -8.70 -0.98
CA LYS A 19 3.53 -7.75 -0.49
C LYS A 19 3.12 -8.09 0.94
N GLY A 20 2.82 -7.07 1.73
CA GLY A 20 2.36 -7.16 3.12
C GLY A 20 2.34 -5.77 3.74
N ASP A 21 1.52 -5.58 4.77
CA ASP A 21 1.40 -4.32 5.53
C ASP A 21 1.24 -3.07 4.64
N ASP A 22 0.36 -3.17 3.62
CA ASP A 22 0.14 -2.15 2.59
C ASP A 22 1.42 -1.68 1.89
N LYS A 23 2.39 -2.59 1.73
CA LYS A 23 3.65 -2.34 1.03
C LYS A 23 3.89 -3.37 -0.05
N VAL A 24 4.56 -2.92 -1.09
CA VAL A 24 5.25 -3.75 -2.06
C VAL A 24 6.74 -3.65 -1.80
N VAL A 25 7.41 -4.80 -1.76
CA VAL A 25 8.86 -4.91 -1.62
C VAL A 25 9.40 -5.63 -2.84
N ILE A 26 10.39 -5.04 -3.50
CA ILE A 26 11.07 -5.63 -4.65
C ILE A 26 12.55 -5.78 -4.29
N VAL A 27 13.09 -6.98 -4.40
CA VAL A 27 14.52 -7.24 -4.21
C VAL A 27 15.12 -7.53 -5.58
N ALA A 28 16.04 -6.68 -6.02
CA ALA A 28 16.75 -6.82 -7.28
C ALA A 28 18.24 -7.04 -7.03
N ILE A 29 18.80 -8.07 -7.64
CA ILE A 29 20.20 -8.46 -7.53
C ILE A 29 20.85 -8.30 -8.90
N ASN A 30 21.86 -7.45 -9.02
CA ASN A 30 22.70 -7.39 -10.21
C ASN A 30 24.03 -8.11 -9.94
N LYS A 31 24.19 -9.31 -10.50
CA LYS A 31 25.45 -10.08 -10.42
C LYS A 31 26.47 -9.68 -11.50
N GLY A 32 26.09 -8.82 -12.44
CA GLY A 32 26.96 -8.35 -13.50
C GLY A 32 28.08 -7.46 -12.97
N THR A 33 29.13 -7.32 -13.78
CA THR A 33 30.28 -6.44 -13.49
C THR A 33 30.05 -4.99 -13.91
N SER A 34 28.88 -4.70 -14.51
CA SER A 34 28.47 -3.36 -14.94
C SER A 34 27.15 -2.95 -14.29
N ALA A 35 26.95 -1.65 -14.11
CA ALA A 35 25.67 -1.12 -13.69
C ALA A 35 24.60 -1.33 -14.78
N THR A 36 23.40 -1.73 -14.38
CA THR A 36 22.30 -2.06 -15.29
C THR A 36 21.08 -1.19 -15.00
N SER A 37 20.51 -0.57 -16.02
CA SER A 37 19.25 0.17 -15.91
C SER A 37 18.08 -0.79 -16.06
N GLN A 38 17.29 -0.97 -15.00
CA GLN A 38 16.16 -1.89 -14.95
C GLN A 38 14.86 -1.11 -14.74
N SER A 39 13.87 -1.37 -15.61
CA SER A 39 12.50 -0.88 -15.44
C SER A 39 11.68 -1.87 -14.62
N PHE A 40 10.85 -1.38 -13.72
CA PHE A 40 9.93 -2.16 -12.91
C PHE A 40 8.51 -1.61 -13.08
N THR A 41 7.55 -2.49 -13.34
CA THR A 41 6.12 -2.16 -13.40
C THR A 41 5.40 -2.88 -12.27
N VAL A 42 4.67 -2.13 -11.44
CA VAL A 42 3.83 -2.67 -10.37
C VAL A 42 2.43 -2.88 -10.94
N ASN A 43 2.05 -4.15 -11.12
CA ASN A 43 0.72 -4.53 -11.59
C ASN A 43 -0.22 -4.79 -10.41
N ASN A 44 -1.52 -4.53 -10.58
CA ASN A 44 -2.56 -4.80 -9.59
C ASN A 44 -2.29 -4.17 -8.21
N GLY A 45 -1.72 -2.96 -8.23
CA GLY A 45 -1.45 -2.13 -7.07
C GLY A 45 -0.95 -0.76 -7.53
N THR A 46 -1.20 0.28 -6.73
CA THR A 46 -0.76 1.64 -7.03
C THR A 46 0.21 2.11 -5.98
N THR A 47 1.36 2.60 -6.43
CA THR A 47 2.34 3.30 -5.59
C THR A 47 2.74 4.59 -6.30
N SER A 48 2.92 5.67 -5.54
CA SER A 48 3.38 6.96 -6.08
C SER A 48 4.90 7.09 -6.07
N LYS A 49 5.60 6.31 -5.25
CA LYS A 49 7.06 6.33 -5.12
C LYS A 49 7.60 5.06 -4.48
N VAL A 50 8.88 4.81 -4.65
CA VAL A 50 9.62 3.76 -3.95
C VAL A 50 10.85 4.33 -3.26
N SER A 51 11.07 3.95 -2.01
CA SER A 51 12.34 4.14 -1.29
C SER A 51 13.26 2.96 -1.60
N ARG A 52 14.58 3.17 -1.56
CA ARG A 52 15.54 2.12 -1.92
C ARG A 52 16.71 2.03 -0.94
N TRP A 53 17.18 0.81 -0.72
CA TRP A 53 18.38 0.49 0.05
C TRP A 53 19.30 -0.40 -0.77
N VAL A 54 20.58 -0.03 -0.84
CA VAL A 54 21.57 -0.70 -1.68
C VAL A 54 22.70 -1.27 -0.83
N THR A 55 23.03 -2.53 -1.10
CA THR A 55 24.28 -3.17 -0.66
C THR A 55 25.16 -3.47 -1.87
N SER A 56 26.41 -3.00 -1.84
CA SER A 56 27.44 -3.20 -2.86
C SER A 56 28.83 -3.22 -2.20
N SER A 57 29.90 -3.25 -3.00
CA SER A 57 31.28 -3.17 -2.46
C SER A 57 31.56 -1.90 -1.63
N GLY A 58 30.83 -0.81 -1.86
CA GLY A 58 31.02 0.48 -1.19
C GLY A 58 29.80 0.98 -0.40
N LYS A 59 28.69 0.22 -0.35
CA LYS A 59 27.46 0.60 0.34
C LYS A 59 26.95 -0.58 1.17
N ASN A 60 26.52 -0.33 2.41
CA ASN A 60 25.92 -1.34 3.29
C ASN A 60 24.52 -0.88 3.70
N ILE A 61 23.48 -1.44 3.07
CA ILE A 61 22.07 -1.06 3.30
C ILE A 61 21.92 0.48 3.25
N ALA A 62 22.65 1.12 2.34
CA ALA A 62 22.64 2.57 2.24
C ALA A 62 21.35 3.03 1.58
N SER A 63 20.63 3.96 2.21
CA SER A 63 19.46 4.59 1.62
C SER A 63 19.88 5.54 0.51
N ASP A 64 19.31 5.38 -0.67
CA ASP A 64 19.42 6.36 -1.76
C ASP A 64 18.10 7.14 -1.89
N SER A 65 18.08 8.14 -2.77
CA SER A 65 16.89 8.97 -3.00
C SER A 65 15.67 8.13 -3.42
N ASP A 66 14.49 8.56 -2.97
CA ASP A 66 13.23 8.02 -3.46
C ASP A 66 13.14 8.14 -5.00
N ILE A 67 12.46 7.19 -5.63
CA ILE A 67 12.15 7.21 -7.07
C ILE A 67 10.65 7.40 -7.23
N ALA A 68 10.25 8.41 -7.98
CA ALA A 68 8.85 8.62 -8.34
C ALA A 68 8.37 7.50 -9.27
N VAL A 69 7.15 7.04 -9.04
CA VAL A 69 6.49 6.03 -9.89
C VAL A 69 5.48 6.75 -10.76
N SER A 70 5.58 6.56 -12.07
CA SER A 70 4.70 7.16 -13.06
C SER A 70 4.05 6.06 -13.88
N ASN A 71 2.72 6.12 -14.04
CA ASN A 71 1.94 5.10 -14.74
C ASN A 71 2.26 3.67 -14.24
N GLY A 72 2.37 3.50 -12.91
CA GLY A 72 2.69 2.24 -12.26
C GLY A 72 4.12 1.73 -12.47
N SER A 73 4.99 2.51 -13.13
CA SER A 73 6.34 2.09 -13.47
C SER A 73 7.41 3.06 -12.96
N PHE A 74 8.59 2.52 -12.67
CA PHE A 74 9.78 3.28 -12.33
C PHE A 74 11.03 2.59 -12.88
N THR A 75 12.08 3.37 -13.12
CA THR A 75 13.37 2.85 -13.58
C THR A 75 14.44 3.13 -12.55
N ALA A 76 15.28 2.14 -12.28
CA ALA A 76 16.40 2.27 -11.35
C ALA A 76 17.69 1.72 -11.98
N THR A 77 18.80 2.40 -11.71
CA THR A 77 20.13 1.87 -12.01
C THR A 77 20.58 0.97 -10.86
N LEU A 78 20.77 -0.32 -11.15
CA LEU A 78 21.31 -1.31 -10.23
C LEU A 78 22.84 -1.35 -10.38
N PRO A 79 23.63 -0.96 -9.37
CA PRO A 79 25.09 -1.00 -9.45
C PRO A 79 25.61 -2.41 -9.78
N ALA A 80 26.82 -2.50 -10.32
CA ALA A 80 27.51 -3.78 -10.50
C ALA A 80 27.61 -4.53 -9.16
N GLN A 81 27.45 -5.85 -9.18
CA GLN A 81 27.61 -6.73 -8.02
C GLN A 81 26.87 -6.22 -6.77
N SER A 82 25.58 -5.94 -6.90
CA SER A 82 24.79 -5.31 -5.84
C SER A 82 23.45 -5.99 -5.60
N VAL A 83 22.89 -5.72 -4.41
CA VAL A 83 21.51 -6.00 -4.05
C VAL A 83 20.83 -4.67 -3.75
N THR A 84 19.68 -4.42 -4.35
CA THR A 84 18.83 -3.27 -4.07
C THR A 84 17.45 -3.73 -3.64
N THR A 85 17.00 -3.24 -2.49
CA THR A 85 15.64 -3.46 -2.01
C THR A 85 14.85 -2.18 -2.19
N PHE A 86 13.74 -2.25 -2.92
CA PHE A 86 12.78 -1.17 -3.09
C PHE A 86 11.56 -1.44 -2.21
N VAL A 87 11.05 -0.39 -1.57
CA VAL A 87 9.81 -0.44 -0.78
C VAL A 87 8.90 0.68 -1.24
N GLY A 88 7.69 0.33 -1.69
CA GLY A 88 6.63 1.27 -2.03
C GLY A 88 5.42 1.05 -1.13
N SER A 89 4.77 2.13 -0.71
CA SER A 89 3.46 2.02 -0.05
C SER A 89 2.41 1.79 -1.13
N LEU A 90 1.66 0.71 -0.99
CA LEU A 90 0.51 0.44 -1.84
C LEU A 90 -0.65 1.29 -1.33
N SER A 91 -1.18 2.15 -2.20
CA SER A 91 -2.50 2.72 -1.97
C SER A 91 -3.50 1.60 -2.17
N SER A 92 -3.85 0.89 -1.09
CA SER A 92 -5.13 0.22 -1.02
C SER A 92 -6.18 1.33 -1.08
N SER A 93 -7.21 1.22 -1.92
CA SER A 93 -8.46 1.97 -1.73
C SER A 93 -9.17 1.46 -0.47
N SER A 94 -8.44 1.36 0.64
CA SER A 94 -8.97 1.10 1.94
C SER A 94 -9.56 2.42 2.36
N THR A 95 -10.86 2.57 2.19
CA THR A 95 -11.66 3.46 3.02
C THR A 95 -11.53 2.95 4.45
N THR A 96 -10.40 3.18 5.11
CA THR A 96 -10.34 3.15 6.55
C THR A 96 -11.10 4.39 6.99
N ASN A 97 -12.41 4.23 7.12
CA ASN A 97 -13.20 5.13 7.94
C ASN A 97 -12.69 4.91 9.38
N ASP A 98 -11.58 5.56 9.73
CA ASP A 98 -11.05 5.63 11.10
C ASP A 98 -12.07 6.29 12.04
N LYS A 99 -13.08 6.92 11.44
CA LYS A 99 -14.23 7.56 12.05
C LYS A 99 -15.49 7.07 11.32
N ILE A 100 -16.38 6.39 12.03
CA ILE A 100 -17.72 6.04 11.55
C ILE A 100 -18.70 6.93 12.32
N GLU A 101 -19.29 7.91 11.63
CA GLU A 101 -20.34 8.75 12.19
C GLU A 101 -21.71 8.16 11.94
N CYS A 102 -22.68 8.45 12.83
CA CYS A 102 -24.01 7.88 12.74
C CYS A 102 -24.70 8.21 11.42
N GLU A 103 -24.51 9.43 10.91
CA GLU A 103 -25.05 9.87 9.62
C GLU A 103 -24.50 9.09 8.40
N ASP A 104 -23.37 8.39 8.57
CA ASP A 104 -22.74 7.55 7.55
C ASP A 104 -23.03 6.04 7.77
N MET A 105 -23.81 5.67 8.80
CA MET A 105 -24.19 4.29 9.11
C MET A 105 -25.42 3.82 8.31
N THR A 106 -25.71 2.52 8.35
CA THR A 106 -26.92 1.94 7.75
C THR A 106 -28.14 2.28 8.61
N LEU A 107 -29.09 3.02 8.03
CA LEU A 107 -30.38 3.34 8.65
C LEU A 107 -31.44 2.32 8.23
N SER A 108 -32.31 1.94 9.15
CA SER A 108 -33.46 1.07 8.90
C SER A 108 -34.64 1.50 9.77
N GLY A 109 -35.86 1.30 9.27
CA GLY A 109 -37.10 1.76 9.90
C GLY A 109 -37.76 2.90 9.13
N ASP A 110 -39.09 2.98 9.20
CA ASP A 110 -39.91 3.90 8.40
C ASP A 110 -39.68 5.38 8.74
N TYR A 111 -39.12 5.68 9.93
CA TYR A 111 -38.91 7.04 10.42
C TYR A 111 -37.44 7.34 10.78
N ALA A 112 -36.50 6.44 10.44
CA ALA A 112 -35.09 6.69 10.58
C ALA A 112 -34.59 7.64 9.47
N GLY A 113 -33.85 8.69 9.85
CA GLY A 113 -33.32 9.65 8.88
C GLY A 113 -32.14 10.46 9.42
N THR A 114 -31.43 11.14 8.52
CA THR A 114 -30.33 12.03 8.89
C THR A 114 -30.83 13.43 9.24
N ILE A 115 -30.14 14.10 10.16
CA ILE A 115 -30.28 15.53 10.46
C ILE A 115 -28.96 16.21 10.15
N SER A 116 -29.00 17.45 9.65
CA SER A 116 -27.81 18.21 9.23
C SER A 116 -27.75 19.63 9.81
N SER A 117 -28.72 19.99 10.65
CA SER A 117 -28.78 21.27 11.35
C SER A 117 -29.58 21.12 12.64
N PRO A 118 -29.14 21.70 13.77
CA PRO A 118 -27.93 22.52 13.93
C PRO A 118 -26.60 21.72 13.95
N PHE A 119 -26.67 20.39 13.85
CA PHE A 119 -25.52 19.49 13.73
C PHE A 119 -25.86 18.30 12.80
N SER A 120 -24.84 17.61 12.33
CA SER A 120 -24.97 16.35 11.60
C SER A 120 -25.23 15.19 12.54
N GLY A 121 -26.16 14.30 12.19
CA GLY A 121 -26.45 13.11 12.96
C GLY A 121 -27.64 12.32 12.42
N VAL A 122 -28.22 11.48 13.26
CA VAL A 122 -29.37 10.63 12.93
C VAL A 122 -30.50 10.88 13.91
N ALA A 123 -31.73 10.86 13.40
CA ALA A 123 -32.94 10.86 14.18
C ALA A 123 -33.70 9.55 13.97
N LEU A 124 -34.16 8.98 15.08
CA LEU A 124 -34.97 7.76 15.16
C LEU A 124 -36.23 8.11 15.95
N TYR A 125 -37.41 7.93 15.37
CA TYR A 125 -38.67 8.45 15.90
C TYR A 125 -39.72 7.38 16.20
N ALA A 126 -39.52 6.14 15.75
CA ALA A 126 -40.45 5.03 15.92
C ALA A 126 -39.78 3.75 16.43
N ASN A 127 -40.61 2.85 16.97
CA ASN A 127 -40.18 1.49 17.30
C ASN A 127 -39.85 0.74 16.01
N GLY A 128 -38.62 0.21 15.93
CA GLY A 128 -38.09 -0.44 14.73
C GLY A 128 -37.12 0.43 13.94
N ASP A 129 -36.99 1.72 14.29
CA ASP A 129 -35.93 2.57 13.75
C ASP A 129 -34.57 2.17 14.34
N SER A 130 -33.55 2.08 13.49
CA SER A 130 -32.19 1.73 13.88
C SER A 130 -31.16 2.41 13.00
N CYS A 131 -29.99 2.62 13.58
CA CYS A 131 -28.78 3.13 12.94
C CYS A 131 -27.67 2.15 13.31
N SER A 132 -27.06 1.51 12.31
CA SER A 132 -26.17 0.38 12.56
C SER A 132 -24.97 0.36 11.60
N SER A 133 -23.84 -0.11 12.09
CA SER A 133 -22.63 -0.34 11.29
C SER A 133 -22.01 -1.67 11.67
N THR A 134 -21.32 -2.29 10.71
CA THR A 134 -20.55 -3.52 10.91
C THR A 134 -19.08 -3.17 10.95
N GLN A 135 -18.44 -3.28 12.12
CA GLN A 135 -17.00 -3.13 12.26
C GLN A 135 -16.31 -4.48 12.07
N TYR A 136 -15.46 -4.58 11.05
CA TYR A 136 -14.64 -5.77 10.82
C TYR A 136 -13.31 -5.66 11.57
N PHE A 137 -13.07 -6.61 12.47
CA PHE A 137 -11.82 -6.73 13.21
C PHE A 137 -10.80 -7.52 12.38
N ALA A 138 -10.11 -6.83 11.47
CA ALA A 138 -9.22 -7.47 10.49
C ALA A 138 -7.83 -7.83 11.02
N TYR A 139 -7.47 -7.43 12.26
CA TYR A 139 -6.12 -7.61 12.83
C TYR A 139 -6.16 -7.92 14.33
N ASP A 140 -5.09 -8.49 14.88
CA ASP A 140 -5.02 -8.98 16.27
C ASP A 140 -5.11 -7.88 17.35
N LYS A 141 -4.97 -6.59 17.00
CA LYS A 141 -5.02 -5.48 17.96
C LYS A 141 -5.95 -4.37 17.47
N HIS A 142 -6.95 -4.07 18.29
CA HIS A 142 -7.85 -2.93 18.12
C HIS A 142 -7.60 -1.91 19.23
N ASP A 143 -7.48 -0.65 18.83
CA ASP A 143 -7.43 0.48 19.76
C ASP A 143 -8.78 1.19 19.70
N PHE A 144 -9.40 1.36 20.87
CA PHE A 144 -10.71 2.00 21.05
C PHE A 144 -10.60 3.26 21.94
N THR A 145 -9.37 3.70 22.23
CA THR A 145 -9.12 4.86 23.09
C THR A 145 -9.07 6.18 22.32
#